data_AF-A0A1E4UT23-F1
#
_entry.id   AF-A0A1E4UT23-F1
#
_cell.length_a   1.000
_cell.length_b   1.000
_cell.length_c   1.000
_cell.angle_alpha   90.00
_cell.angle_beta   90.00
_cell.angle_gamma   90.00
#
_symmetry.space_group_name_H-M   'P 1'
#
loop_
_entity.id
_entity.type
_entity.pdbx_description
1 polymer ?
#
loop_
_entity_poly.entity_id
_entity_poly.type
_entity_poly.pdbx_seq_one_letter_code
_entity_poly.pdbx_strand_id
1 'polypeptide(L)'
;MLEKITRGALWCLDILLALVQWAVLLVVRVALIVVGLPVVALAILFAVPGFSLSDGRPIWNLPRWAWLFGNDFDGLDGDKRLWWADNCDDLVLFGLLPLLRRLGVSVDWLDADSWLARWWWAALRNPVNNLRLVPGFNCPVSECEIRYLGDYAVEDKPGQGGWQFVSARRRGGVSRWYGFYLALPYGAARAFVVRLGYKVKPAHQDTAEPGKGMTFKINPAKAI
;
A
#
# COMPACT_ATOMS: atom_id res chain seq x y z
N MET A 1 -35.75 -10.34 16.18
CA MET A 1 -35.83 -10.40 14.70
C MET A 1 -35.50 -9.04 14.09
N LEU A 2 -36.17 -7.96 14.52
CA LEU A 2 -35.93 -6.59 14.07
C LEU A 2 -34.45 -6.14 14.17
N GLU A 3 -33.79 -6.37 15.30
CA GLU A 3 -32.38 -6.00 15.49
C GLU A 3 -31.42 -6.64 14.48
N LYS A 4 -31.64 -7.92 14.14
CA LYS A 4 -30.85 -8.64 13.13
C LYS A 4 -31.05 -8.03 11.74
N ILE A 5 -32.29 -7.66 11.41
CA ILE A 5 -32.65 -7.00 10.14
C ILE A 5 -31.98 -5.63 10.07
N THR A 6 -32.09 -4.81 11.12
CA THR A 6 -31.45 -3.48 11.19
C THR A 6 -29.94 -3.60 11.05
N ARG A 7 -29.31 -4.55 11.77
CA ARG A 7 -27.86 -4.78 11.67
C ARG A 7 -27.45 -5.21 10.25
N GLY A 8 -28.22 -6.09 9.62
CA GLY A 8 -27.98 -6.50 8.23
C GLY A 8 -28.08 -5.34 7.25
N ALA A 9 -29.13 -4.52 7.37
CA ALA A 9 -29.34 -3.33 6.54
C ALA A 9 -28.21 -2.31 6.67
N LEU A 10 -27.72 -2.08 7.90
CA LEU A 10 -26.59 -1.18 8.14
C LEU A 10 -25.31 -1.67 7.44
N TRP A 11 -25.04 -2.98 7.47
CA TRP A 11 -23.89 -3.53 6.74
C TRP A 11 -24.05 -3.44 5.23
N CYS A 12 -25.25 -3.65 4.70
CA CYS A 12 -25.51 -3.46 3.26
C CYS A 12 -25.21 -2.02 2.85
N LEU A 13 -25.65 -1.05 3.65
CA LEU A 13 -25.33 0.36 3.41
C LEU A 13 -23.83 0.64 3.49
N ASP A 14 -23.13 0.12 4.50
CA ASP A 14 -21.68 0.30 4.65
C ASP A 14 -20.91 -0.33 3.48
N ILE A 15 -21.35 -1.48 2.96
CA ILE A 15 -20.75 -2.10 1.76
C ILE A 15 -20.96 -1.21 0.53
N LEU A 16 -22.16 -0.67 0.31
CA LEU A 16 -22.41 0.25 -0.81
C LEU A 16 -21.54 1.51 -0.70
N LEU A 17 -21.44 2.10 0.49
CA LEU A 17 -20.57 3.25 0.75
C LEU A 17 -19.10 2.90 0.54
N ALA A 18 -18.67 1.70 0.93
CA ALA A 18 -17.32 1.21 0.71
C ALA A 18 -16.99 1.10 -0.78
N LEU A 19 -17.89 0.54 -1.59
CA LEU A 19 -17.71 0.43 -3.04
C LEU A 19 -17.55 1.80 -3.69
N VAL A 20 -18.40 2.76 -3.34
CA VAL A 20 -18.28 4.15 -3.84
C VAL A 20 -16.96 4.78 -3.39
N GLN A 21 -16.60 4.66 -2.11
CA GLN A 21 -15.34 5.18 -1.57
C GLN A 21 -14.13 4.57 -2.28
N TRP A 22 -14.10 3.26 -2.47
CA TRP A 22 -13.00 2.56 -3.13
C TRP A 22 -12.90 2.94 -4.61
N ALA A 23 -14.02 3.10 -5.32
CA ALA A 23 -14.02 3.56 -6.71
C ALA A 23 -13.41 4.96 -6.83
N VAL A 24 -13.85 5.92 -6.02
CA VAL A 24 -13.31 7.29 -6.01
C VAL A 24 -11.82 7.28 -5.68
N LEU A 25 -11.42 6.57 -4.62
CA LEU A 25 -10.02 6.46 -4.21
C LEU A 25 -9.14 5.79 -5.27
N LEU A 26 -9.67 4.79 -5.98
CA LEU A 26 -8.96 4.13 -7.07
C LEU A 26 -8.71 5.10 -8.22
N VAL A 27 -9.72 5.88 -8.63
CA VAL A 27 -9.59 6.89 -9.68
C VAL A 27 -8.54 7.93 -9.31
N VAL A 28 -8.61 8.49 -8.10
CA VAL A 28 -7.62 9.45 -7.61
C VAL A 28 -6.22 8.83 -7.59
N ARG A 29 -6.09 7.60 -7.11
CA ARG A 29 -4.80 6.91 -7.04
C ARG A 29 -4.21 6.66 -8.42
N VAL A 30 -5.00 6.18 -9.38
CA VAL A 30 -4.55 5.96 -10.76
C VAL A 30 -4.12 7.28 -11.39
N ALA A 31 -4.90 8.34 -11.25
CA ALA A 31 -4.55 9.67 -11.76
C ALA A 31 -3.21 10.15 -11.18
N LEU A 32 -3.01 10.03 -9.86
CA LEU A 32 -1.75 10.40 -9.21
C LEU A 32 -0.59 9.49 -9.63
N ILE A 33 -0.79 8.19 -9.84
CA ILE A 33 0.27 7.31 -10.36
C ILE A 33 0.72 7.78 -11.75
N VAL A 34 -0.24 8.05 -12.65
CA VAL A 34 0.04 8.51 -14.02
C VAL A 34 0.81 9.84 -14.01
N VAL A 35 0.36 10.82 -13.21
CA VAL A 35 1.08 12.10 -13.03
C VAL A 35 2.44 11.88 -12.36
N GLY A 36 2.54 10.92 -11.46
CA GLY A 36 3.76 10.59 -10.73
C GLY A 36 4.88 10.07 -11.64
N LEU A 37 4.55 9.39 -12.75
CA LEU A 37 5.56 8.85 -13.68
C LEU A 37 6.56 9.93 -14.16
N PRO A 38 6.13 11.03 -14.82
CA PRO A 38 7.04 12.10 -15.23
C PRO A 38 7.54 12.95 -14.05
N VAL A 39 6.70 13.17 -13.01
CA VAL A 39 7.10 13.99 -11.85
C VAL A 39 8.28 13.36 -11.12
N VAL A 40 8.22 12.06 -10.82
CA VAL A 40 9.28 11.33 -10.14
C VAL A 40 10.55 11.28 -11.00
N ALA A 41 10.42 11.06 -12.31
CA ALA A 41 11.55 11.05 -13.25
C ALA A 41 12.39 12.33 -13.16
N LEU A 42 11.71 13.49 -13.15
CA LEU A 42 12.36 14.79 -13.00
C LEU A 42 12.84 15.05 -11.57
N ALA A 43 12.02 14.73 -10.57
CA ALA A 43 12.28 15.05 -9.18
C ALA A 43 13.48 14.32 -8.58
N ILE A 44 13.81 13.11 -9.06
CA ILE A 44 14.98 12.35 -8.61
C ILE A 44 16.30 13.11 -8.87
N LEU A 45 16.37 13.93 -9.93
CA LEU A 45 17.55 14.76 -10.22
C LEU A 45 17.82 15.82 -9.14
N PHE A 46 16.83 16.09 -8.30
CA PHE A 46 16.88 17.04 -7.21
C PHE A 46 16.64 16.35 -5.85
N ALA A 47 16.96 15.06 -5.76
CA ALA A 47 16.79 14.30 -4.53
C ALA A 47 17.55 14.96 -3.37
N VAL A 48 16.95 14.92 -2.19
CA VAL A 48 17.48 15.55 -0.97
C VAL A 48 17.68 14.50 0.12
N PRO A 49 18.73 14.62 0.95
CA PRO A 49 18.90 13.73 2.10
C PRO A 49 17.81 14.02 3.16
N GLY A 50 17.44 12.98 3.92
CA GLY A 50 16.50 13.06 5.02
C GLY A 50 16.59 11.84 5.93
N PHE A 51 15.61 11.69 6.82
CA PHE A 51 15.53 10.58 7.77
C PHE A 51 14.20 9.86 7.64
N SER A 52 14.24 8.53 7.74
CA SER A 52 13.06 7.67 7.72
C SER A 52 12.17 7.92 8.93
N LEU A 53 10.87 8.14 8.70
CA LEU A 53 9.87 8.23 9.75
C LEU A 53 9.62 6.88 10.47
N SER A 54 10.13 5.78 9.92
CA SER A 54 9.89 4.44 10.48
C SER A 54 10.96 3.99 11.48
N ASP A 55 12.19 4.46 11.33
CA ASP A 55 13.37 3.97 12.07
C ASP A 55 14.52 4.98 12.18
N GLY A 56 14.39 6.18 11.62
CA GLY A 56 15.40 7.25 11.75
C GLY A 56 16.66 7.07 10.91
N ARG A 57 16.74 6.07 10.01
CA ARG A 57 17.93 5.91 9.15
C ARG A 57 18.03 7.03 8.09
N PRO A 58 19.24 7.37 7.62
CA PRO A 58 19.40 8.26 6.47
C PRO A 58 18.76 7.68 5.22
N ILE A 59 18.05 8.52 4.47
CA ILE A 59 17.39 8.17 3.21
C ILE A 59 17.50 9.32 2.21
N TRP A 60 17.49 9.01 0.91
CA TRP A 60 17.27 9.99 -0.14
C TRP A 60 15.78 10.13 -0.43
N ASN A 61 15.28 11.35 -0.49
CA ASN A 61 13.87 11.66 -0.74
C ASN A 61 13.69 12.58 -1.94
N LEU A 62 12.46 12.62 -2.46
CA LEU A 62 12.08 13.63 -3.44
C LEU A 62 12.05 15.03 -2.80
N PRO A 63 12.35 16.09 -3.58
CA PRO A 63 12.21 17.47 -3.12
C PRO A 63 10.77 17.78 -2.71
N ARG A 64 10.58 18.80 -1.87
CA ARG A 64 9.28 19.14 -1.26
C ARG A 64 8.14 19.32 -2.27
N TRP A 65 8.41 19.84 -3.46
CA TRP A 65 7.40 20.04 -4.51
C TRP A 65 6.89 18.72 -5.12
N ALA A 66 7.66 17.63 -5.00
CA ALA A 66 7.30 16.28 -5.44
C ALA A 66 7.01 15.33 -4.26
N TRP A 67 6.92 15.86 -3.03
CA TRP A 67 6.83 15.07 -1.79
C TRP A 67 5.71 14.03 -1.81
N LEU A 68 4.55 14.34 -2.40
CA LEU A 68 3.41 13.43 -2.47
C LEU A 68 3.76 12.09 -3.14
N PHE A 69 4.68 12.11 -4.11
CA PHE A 69 5.14 10.95 -4.87
C PHE A 69 6.31 10.22 -4.21
N GLY A 70 6.85 10.77 -3.13
CA GLY A 70 7.95 10.19 -2.37
C GLY A 70 7.50 9.14 -1.35
N ASN A 71 8.45 8.72 -0.51
CA ASN A 71 8.23 7.77 0.56
C ASN A 71 9.07 8.15 1.79
N ASP A 72 8.48 8.86 2.74
CA ASP A 72 9.22 9.32 3.94
C ASP A 72 9.63 8.19 4.90
N PHE A 73 9.27 6.94 4.62
CA PHE A 73 9.62 5.78 5.46
C PHE A 73 10.76 4.97 4.86
N ASP A 74 10.81 4.85 3.53
CA ASP A 74 11.86 4.06 2.86
C ASP A 74 12.82 4.90 2.00
N GLY A 75 12.42 6.11 1.61
CA GLY A 75 13.12 6.92 0.63
C GLY A 75 13.09 6.30 -0.77
N LEU A 76 14.04 6.75 -1.59
CA LEU A 76 14.25 6.34 -2.97
C LEU A 76 15.06 5.04 -3.10
N ASP A 77 15.89 4.72 -2.11
CA ASP A 77 16.84 3.60 -2.14
C ASP A 77 16.25 2.28 -1.61
N GLY A 78 14.96 2.29 -1.25
CA GLY A 78 14.27 1.10 -0.78
C GLY A 78 14.27 0.91 0.72
N ASP A 79 13.68 -0.20 1.16
CA ASP A 79 13.36 -0.43 2.56
C ASP A 79 14.56 -0.87 3.41
N LYS A 80 14.39 -0.77 4.73
CA LYS A 80 15.42 -1.09 5.73
C LYS A 80 15.88 -2.55 5.76
N ARG A 81 15.14 -3.46 5.10
CA ARG A 81 15.50 -4.89 5.04
C ARG A 81 16.41 -5.20 3.86
N LEU A 82 16.81 -4.17 3.11
CA LEU A 82 17.61 -4.28 1.89
C LEU A 82 16.92 -5.10 0.79
N TRP A 83 15.62 -5.36 0.89
CA TRP A 83 14.90 -6.14 -0.12
C TRP A 83 15.00 -5.47 -1.50
N TRP A 84 14.87 -4.14 -1.57
CA TRP A 84 15.05 -3.45 -2.85
C TRP A 84 16.48 -3.56 -3.39
N ALA A 85 17.49 -3.41 -2.53
CA ALA A 85 18.89 -3.56 -2.91
C ALA A 85 19.16 -4.96 -3.49
N ASP A 86 18.61 -5.99 -2.85
CA ASP A 86 18.80 -7.39 -3.26
C ASP A 86 18.00 -7.79 -4.51
N ASN A 87 16.96 -7.03 -4.90
CA ASN A 87 16.00 -7.47 -5.93
C ASN A 87 15.81 -6.48 -7.09
N CYS A 88 16.37 -5.26 -7.04
CA CYS A 88 16.07 -4.23 -8.03
C CYS A 88 16.47 -4.65 -9.45
N ASP A 89 17.67 -5.20 -9.64
CA ASP A 89 18.17 -5.65 -10.94
C ASP A 89 17.29 -6.75 -11.56
N ASP A 90 16.72 -7.65 -10.75
CA ASP A 90 15.83 -8.72 -11.22
C ASP A 90 14.40 -8.23 -11.56
N LEU A 91 13.98 -7.10 -11.00
CA LEU A 91 12.59 -6.64 -11.07
C LEU A 91 12.37 -5.43 -11.98
N VAL A 92 13.37 -4.56 -12.09
CA VAL A 92 13.31 -3.37 -12.93
C VAL A 92 13.17 -3.80 -14.39
N LEU A 93 12.33 -3.07 -15.15
CA LEU A 93 12.00 -3.41 -16.54
C LEU A 93 11.49 -4.85 -16.69
N PHE A 94 10.79 -5.36 -15.66
CA PHE A 94 10.22 -6.71 -15.63
C PHE A 94 11.27 -7.83 -15.83
N GLY A 95 12.51 -7.62 -15.36
CA GLY A 95 13.58 -8.60 -15.46
C GLY A 95 14.25 -8.67 -16.83
N LEU A 96 14.11 -7.62 -17.65
CA LEU A 96 14.75 -7.54 -18.96
C LEU A 96 16.29 -7.55 -18.86
N LEU A 97 16.88 -6.86 -17.87
CA LEU A 97 18.34 -6.76 -17.77
C LEU A 97 19.01 -8.14 -17.51
N PRO A 98 18.54 -8.95 -16.54
CA PRO A 98 19.03 -10.31 -16.37
C PRO A 98 18.82 -11.19 -17.61
N LEU A 99 17.69 -11.02 -18.32
CA LEU A 99 17.43 -11.76 -19.55
C LEU A 99 18.46 -11.42 -20.63
N LEU A 100 18.76 -10.13 -20.85
CA LEU A 100 19.75 -9.69 -21.82
C LEU A 100 21.16 -10.23 -21.50
N ARG A 101 21.56 -10.21 -20.22
CA ARG A 101 22.82 -10.82 -19.79
C ARG A 101 22.87 -12.32 -20.08
N ARG A 102 21.77 -13.06 -19.86
CA ARG A 102 21.67 -14.49 -20.21
C ARG A 102 21.77 -14.75 -21.72
N LEU A 103 21.37 -13.78 -22.54
CA LEU A 103 21.50 -13.83 -24.00
C LEU A 103 22.88 -13.36 -24.51
N GLY A 104 23.83 -13.09 -23.60
CA GLY A 104 25.18 -12.68 -23.95
C GLY A 104 25.34 -11.19 -24.26
N VAL A 105 24.32 -10.36 -24.00
CA VAL A 105 24.42 -8.91 -24.15
C VAL A 105 25.13 -8.32 -22.93
N SER A 106 26.21 -7.58 -23.15
CA SER A 106 26.97 -6.92 -22.09
C SER A 106 26.19 -5.73 -21.54
N VAL A 107 25.52 -5.94 -20.40
CA VAL A 107 24.76 -4.91 -19.67
C VAL A 107 25.17 -4.97 -18.21
N ASP A 108 25.48 -3.81 -17.63
CA ASP A 108 25.89 -3.72 -16.23
C ASP A 108 24.76 -4.10 -15.28
N TRP A 109 25.14 -4.46 -14.04
CA TRP A 109 24.19 -4.68 -12.97
C TRP A 109 23.56 -3.37 -12.55
N LEU A 110 22.28 -3.41 -12.21
CA LEU A 110 21.57 -2.21 -11.77
C LEU A 110 21.71 -2.04 -10.25
N ASP A 111 22.38 -0.97 -9.83
CA ASP A 111 22.44 -0.59 -8.42
C ASP A 111 21.16 0.11 -7.96
N ALA A 112 20.79 -0.09 -6.70
CA ALA A 112 19.55 0.43 -6.13
C ALA A 112 19.49 1.97 -6.03
N ASP A 113 20.64 2.64 -5.98
CA ASP A 113 20.77 4.08 -5.95
C ASP A 113 20.86 4.72 -7.35
N SER A 114 20.91 3.90 -8.41
CA SER A 114 20.85 4.36 -9.79
C SER A 114 19.52 5.09 -10.06
N TRP A 115 19.54 6.05 -10.99
CA TRP A 115 18.36 6.82 -11.35
C TRP A 115 17.18 5.91 -11.75
N LEU A 116 17.45 4.86 -12.54
CA LEU A 116 16.42 3.96 -13.04
C LEU A 116 15.83 3.10 -11.92
N ALA A 117 16.65 2.57 -11.00
CA ALA A 117 16.15 1.81 -9.86
C ALA A 117 15.30 2.69 -8.93
N ARG A 118 15.77 3.90 -8.61
CA ARG A 118 15.01 4.87 -7.81
C ARG A 118 13.69 5.26 -8.47
N TRP A 119 13.69 5.49 -9.78
CA TRP A 119 12.48 5.81 -10.54
C TRP A 119 11.50 4.64 -10.50
N TRP A 120 11.97 3.42 -10.76
CA TRP A 120 11.11 2.24 -10.72
C TRP A 120 10.53 1.99 -9.32
N TRP A 121 11.36 2.15 -8.28
CA TRP A 121 10.93 2.04 -6.90
C TRP A 121 9.82 3.04 -6.56
N ALA A 122 10.07 4.33 -6.79
CA ALA A 122 9.20 5.40 -6.37
C ALA A 122 7.98 5.61 -7.30
N ALA A 123 8.10 5.37 -8.61
CA ALA A 123 7.04 5.64 -9.58
C ALA A 123 6.20 4.41 -9.95
N LEU A 124 6.73 3.18 -9.78
CA LEU A 124 6.03 1.95 -10.18
C LEU A 124 5.79 1.00 -9.01
N ARG A 125 6.80 0.74 -8.17
CA ARG A 125 6.70 -0.24 -7.09
C ARG A 125 5.94 0.30 -5.87
N ASN A 126 6.21 1.54 -5.48
CA ASN A 126 5.60 2.24 -4.35
C ASN A 126 5.15 3.66 -4.70
N PRO A 127 4.30 3.83 -5.73
CA PRO A 127 3.91 5.14 -6.17
C PRO A 127 2.99 5.85 -5.17
N VAL A 128 3.19 7.16 -5.08
CA VAL A 128 2.36 8.09 -4.30
C VAL A 128 2.28 7.67 -2.83
N ASN A 129 3.37 7.15 -2.26
CA ASN A 129 3.31 6.51 -0.95
C ASN A 129 3.02 7.51 0.18
N ASN A 130 3.49 8.75 0.06
CA ASN A 130 3.21 9.82 1.03
C ASN A 130 1.74 10.28 1.03
N LEU A 131 0.90 9.86 0.07
CA LEU A 131 -0.55 10.10 0.12
C LEU A 131 -1.19 9.55 1.40
N ARG A 132 -0.59 8.50 2.01
CA ARG A 132 -1.03 7.98 3.32
C ARG A 132 -0.85 8.94 4.50
N LEU A 133 -0.14 10.05 4.30
CA LEU A 133 0.07 11.09 5.31
C LEU A 133 -0.88 12.28 5.11
N VAL A 134 -1.62 12.31 3.99
CA VAL A 134 -2.57 13.38 3.70
C VAL A 134 -3.90 13.11 4.42
N PRO A 135 -4.42 14.05 5.23
CA PRO A 135 -5.72 13.92 5.87
C PRO A 135 -6.83 13.60 4.86
N GLY A 136 -7.70 12.63 5.20
CA GLY A 136 -8.74 12.13 4.31
C GLY A 136 -8.30 10.96 3.42
N PHE A 137 -7.02 10.86 3.09
CA PHE A 137 -6.43 9.71 2.39
C PHE A 137 -5.82 8.66 3.34
N ASN A 138 -5.92 8.92 4.65
CA ASN A 138 -5.65 7.96 5.70
C ASN A 138 -6.85 7.81 6.65
N CYS A 139 -6.89 6.67 7.34
CA CYS A 139 -7.82 6.40 8.43
C CYS A 139 -7.09 6.62 9.78
N PRO A 140 -7.46 7.63 10.58
CA PRO A 140 -6.89 7.86 11.90
C PRO A 140 -7.48 6.86 12.92
N VAL A 141 -6.93 5.64 12.94
CA VAL A 141 -7.53 4.51 13.68
C VAL A 141 -7.68 4.76 15.18
N SER A 142 -6.79 5.54 15.78
CA SER A 142 -6.86 5.93 17.20
C SER A 142 -8.11 6.76 17.54
N GLU A 143 -8.69 7.45 16.56
CA GLU A 143 -9.88 8.28 16.72
C GLU A 143 -11.18 7.56 16.33
N CYS A 144 -11.10 6.28 15.97
CA CYS A 144 -12.21 5.54 15.38
C CYS A 144 -12.83 4.51 16.33
N GLU A 145 -14.13 4.27 16.13
CA GLU A 145 -14.80 3.03 16.49
C GLU A 145 -14.71 2.06 15.31
N ILE A 146 -14.21 0.86 15.56
CA ILE A 146 -13.96 -0.15 14.54
C ILE A 146 -14.93 -1.31 14.69
N ARG A 147 -15.57 -1.70 13.58
CA ARG A 147 -16.47 -2.86 13.47
C ARG A 147 -16.04 -3.71 12.29
N TYR A 148 -16.39 -4.99 12.30
CA TYR A 148 -16.04 -5.89 11.21
C TYR A 148 -17.09 -6.97 10.92
N LEU A 149 -16.97 -7.53 9.72
CA LEU A 149 -17.60 -8.77 9.27
C LEU A 149 -16.50 -9.74 8.81
N GLY A 150 -16.75 -11.04 8.99
CA GLY A 150 -15.78 -12.10 8.68
C GLY A 150 -14.86 -12.39 9.85
N ASP A 151 -13.62 -12.77 9.54
CA ASP A 151 -12.62 -13.19 10.51
C ASP A 151 -12.00 -11.98 11.23
N TYR A 152 -11.59 -12.14 12.49
CA TYR A 152 -10.94 -11.09 13.27
C TYR A 152 -9.52 -10.78 12.79
N ALA A 153 -8.80 -11.82 12.35
CA ALA A 153 -7.45 -11.71 11.82
C ALA A 153 -7.37 -12.42 10.46
N VAL A 154 -6.89 -11.69 9.45
CA VAL A 154 -6.64 -12.21 8.10
C VAL A 154 -5.27 -11.70 7.65
N GLU A 155 -4.40 -12.62 7.26
CA GLU A 155 -3.07 -12.32 6.71
C GLU A 155 -2.74 -13.25 5.54
N ASP A 156 -1.86 -12.79 4.65
CA ASP A 156 -1.30 -13.60 3.56
C ASP A 156 -0.14 -14.46 4.10
N LYS A 157 -0.43 -15.26 5.14
CA LYS A 157 0.50 -16.18 5.82
C LYS A 157 -0.14 -17.57 6.00
N PRO A 158 0.68 -18.64 6.14
CA PRO A 158 0.17 -19.98 6.39
C PRO A 158 -0.75 -20.03 7.61
N GLY A 159 -1.94 -20.62 7.45
CA GLY A 159 -2.93 -20.75 8.52
C GLY A 159 -3.69 -19.47 8.89
N GLN A 160 -3.49 -18.35 8.20
CA GLN A 160 -4.15 -17.06 8.49
C GLN A 160 -5.03 -16.55 7.34
N GLY A 161 -5.42 -17.47 6.45
CA GLY A 161 -6.40 -17.20 5.40
C GLY A 161 -7.78 -16.88 5.97
N GLY A 162 -8.64 -16.30 5.15
CA GLY A 162 -9.97 -15.86 5.55
C GLY A 162 -10.41 -14.63 4.78
N TRP A 163 -11.47 -14.00 5.26
CA TRP A 163 -11.93 -12.73 4.72
C TRP A 163 -12.39 -11.80 5.83
N GLN A 164 -12.21 -10.51 5.61
CA GLN A 164 -12.49 -9.48 6.59
C GLN A 164 -12.95 -8.21 5.87
N PHE A 165 -14.10 -7.69 6.28
CA PHE A 165 -14.56 -6.35 5.95
C PHE A 165 -14.57 -5.50 7.22
N VAL A 166 -13.93 -4.33 7.19
CA VAL A 166 -13.77 -3.45 8.34
C VAL A 166 -14.38 -2.09 8.03
N SER A 167 -15.18 -1.58 8.97
CA SER A 167 -15.71 -0.22 8.99
C SER A 167 -15.12 0.50 10.19
N ALA A 168 -14.39 1.59 9.93
CA ALA A 168 -13.90 2.49 10.97
C ALA A 168 -14.66 3.82 10.86
N ARG A 169 -15.29 4.23 11.96
CA ARG A 169 -16.04 5.50 12.04
C ARG A 169 -15.37 6.42 13.05
N ARG A 170 -15.15 7.68 12.70
CA ARG A 170 -14.60 8.66 13.66
C ARG A 170 -15.57 8.85 14.83
N ARG A 171 -15.07 8.78 16.06
CA ARG A 171 -15.85 9.06 17.28
C ARG A 171 -16.42 10.48 17.21
N GLY A 172 -17.73 10.63 17.44
CA GLY A 172 -18.43 11.91 17.33
C GLY A 172 -18.56 12.49 15.91
N GLY A 173 -18.12 11.77 14.87
CA GLY A 173 -18.11 12.25 13.49
C GLY A 173 -18.95 11.45 12.51
N VAL A 174 -18.99 11.95 11.27
CA VAL A 174 -19.64 11.30 10.11
C VAL A 174 -18.64 10.57 9.21
N SER A 175 -17.34 10.88 9.33
CA SER A 175 -16.29 10.25 8.53
C SER A 175 -16.20 8.75 8.78
N ARG A 176 -16.10 7.99 7.68
CA ARG A 176 -16.00 6.53 7.69
C ARG A 176 -14.93 6.07 6.70
N TRP A 177 -14.25 5.00 7.07
CA TRP A 177 -13.20 4.37 6.28
C TRP A 177 -13.45 2.87 6.21
N TYR A 178 -13.38 2.33 5.00
CA TYR A 178 -13.67 0.92 4.75
C TYR A 178 -12.44 0.18 4.23
N GLY A 179 -12.23 -1.02 4.74
CA GLY A 179 -11.19 -1.94 4.30
C GLY A 179 -11.76 -3.31 4.02
N PHE A 180 -11.26 -3.98 2.99
CA PHE A 180 -11.55 -5.38 2.72
C PHE A 180 -10.26 -6.15 2.51
N TYR A 181 -10.19 -7.34 3.09
CA TYR A 181 -9.09 -8.27 2.90
C TYR A 181 -9.64 -9.68 2.72
N LEU A 182 -9.31 -10.32 1.62
CA LEU A 182 -9.50 -11.72 1.34
C LEU A 182 -8.12 -12.36 1.12
N ALA A 183 -7.85 -13.45 1.82
CA ALA A 183 -6.70 -14.32 1.59
C ALA A 183 -7.20 -15.76 1.52
N LEU A 184 -7.14 -16.36 0.33
CA LEU A 184 -7.55 -17.74 0.08
C LEU A 184 -6.31 -18.56 -0.27
N PRO A 185 -5.68 -19.23 0.72
CA PRO A 185 -4.60 -20.18 0.46
C PRO A 185 -5.05 -21.27 -0.51
N TYR A 186 -4.18 -21.63 -1.43
CA TYR A 186 -4.34 -22.81 -2.28
C TYR A 186 -2.99 -23.49 -2.49
N GLY A 187 -2.98 -24.81 -2.30
CA GLY A 187 -1.73 -25.55 -2.17
C GLY A 187 -0.93 -25.18 -0.91
N ALA A 188 0.33 -25.61 -0.87
CA ALA A 188 1.18 -25.43 0.31
C ALA A 188 1.93 -24.08 0.38
N ALA A 189 1.97 -23.32 -0.73
CA ALA A 189 2.88 -22.18 -0.88
C ALA A 189 2.26 -20.95 -1.57
N ARG A 190 0.94 -20.96 -1.85
CA ARG A 190 0.28 -19.88 -2.61
C ARG A 190 -1.05 -19.46 -1.98
N ALA A 191 -1.44 -18.23 -2.25
CA ALA A 191 -2.76 -17.71 -1.92
C ALA A 191 -3.27 -16.74 -2.99
N PHE A 192 -4.59 -16.76 -3.20
CA PHE A 192 -5.30 -15.68 -3.88
C PHE A 192 -5.58 -14.57 -2.87
N VAL A 193 -5.09 -13.37 -3.15
CA VAL A 193 -5.17 -12.24 -2.23
C VAL A 193 -5.85 -11.05 -2.87
N VAL A 194 -6.92 -10.55 -2.24
CA VAL A 194 -7.55 -9.28 -2.57
C VAL A 194 -7.51 -8.37 -1.34
N ARG A 195 -7.00 -7.15 -1.51
CA ARG A 195 -7.05 -6.14 -0.46
C ARG A 195 -7.44 -4.79 -1.03
N LEU A 196 -8.55 -4.23 -0.54
CA LEU A 196 -9.17 -3.01 -1.05
C LEU A 196 -9.37 -2.01 0.09
N GLY A 197 -9.23 -0.71 -0.22
CA GLY A 197 -9.48 0.36 0.74
C GLY A 197 -8.41 0.51 1.80
N TYR A 198 -8.80 0.98 2.98
CA TYR A 198 -7.87 1.32 4.06
C TYR A 198 -7.33 0.06 4.74
N LYS A 199 -6.04 0.06 5.09
CA LYS A 199 -5.36 -1.05 5.78
C LYS A 199 -5.76 -1.17 7.26
N VAL A 200 -7.03 -0.91 7.61
CA VAL A 200 -7.58 -1.02 8.96
C VAL A 200 -7.86 -2.49 9.29
N LYS A 201 -7.72 -2.86 10.56
CA LYS A 201 -8.00 -4.18 11.13
C LYS A 201 -8.77 -3.98 12.45
N PRO A 202 -9.56 -4.98 12.90
CA PRO A 202 -10.21 -4.96 14.21
C PRO A 202 -9.24 -4.69 15.37
N ALA A 203 -8.04 -5.25 15.29
CA ALA A 203 -6.99 -5.09 16.30
C ALA A 203 -6.47 -3.65 16.48
N HIS A 204 -6.79 -2.72 15.59
CA HIS A 204 -6.42 -1.31 15.78
C HIS A 204 -7.35 -0.56 16.74
N GLN A 205 -8.45 -1.18 17.18
CA GLN A 205 -9.38 -0.57 18.12
C GLN A 205 -8.64 -0.19 19.41
N ASP A 206 -8.83 1.05 19.86
CA ASP A 206 -8.21 1.62 21.07
C ASP A 206 -6.67 1.56 21.11
N THR A 207 -6.03 1.48 19.94
CA THR A 207 -4.57 1.61 19.82
C THR A 207 -4.17 3.06 19.56
N ALA A 208 -2.92 3.40 19.91
CA ALA A 208 -2.28 4.67 19.55
C ALA A 208 -1.56 4.60 18.19
N GLU A 209 -1.90 3.62 17.34
CA GLU A 209 -1.22 3.43 16.07
C GLU A 209 -1.46 4.60 15.09
N PRO A 210 -0.48 4.91 14.23
CA PRO A 210 -0.62 5.96 13.23
C PRO A 210 -1.69 5.63 12.19
N GLY A 211 -2.12 6.66 11.48
CA GLY A 211 -3.13 6.55 10.44
C GLY A 211 -2.80 5.49 9.39
N LYS A 212 -3.81 4.70 9.00
CA LYS A 212 -3.65 3.63 8.02
C LYS A 212 -3.98 4.15 6.62
N GLY A 213 -3.03 4.01 5.70
CA GLY A 213 -3.23 4.32 4.29
C GLY A 213 -4.05 3.27 3.54
N MET A 214 -4.37 3.58 2.29
CA MET A 214 -5.15 2.72 1.40
C MET A 214 -4.30 1.77 0.54
N THR A 215 -4.93 0.69 0.07
CA THR A 215 -4.32 -0.32 -0.80
C THR A 215 -5.34 -0.87 -1.79
N PHE A 216 -4.85 -1.17 -3.00
CA PHE A 216 -5.59 -1.92 -4.01
C PHE A 216 -4.64 -3.02 -4.48
N LYS A 217 -4.87 -4.24 -4.00
CA LYS A 217 -4.05 -5.40 -4.30
C LYS A 217 -4.97 -6.50 -4.79
N ILE A 218 -4.67 -7.04 -5.96
CA ILE A 218 -5.21 -8.29 -6.45
C ILE A 218 -3.98 -9.09 -6.85
N ASN A 219 -3.71 -10.18 -6.13
CA ASN A 219 -2.60 -11.06 -6.42
C ASN A 219 -3.12 -12.50 -6.47
N PRO A 220 -3.24 -13.10 -7.67
CA PRO A 220 -3.80 -14.42 -7.79
C PRO A 220 -2.88 -15.53 -7.28
N ALA A 221 -1.59 -15.28 -7.10
CA ALA A 221 -0.58 -16.28 -6.76
C ALA A 221 0.46 -15.74 -5.78
N LYS A 222 0.00 -15.11 -4.70
CA LYS A 222 0.86 -14.58 -3.65
C LYS A 222 1.57 -15.76 -2.96
N ALA A 223 2.90 -15.73 -2.91
CA ALA A 223 3.65 -16.69 -2.11
C ALA A 223 3.31 -16.50 -0.62
N ILE A 224 3.07 -17.60 0.10
CA ILE A 224 2.79 -17.68 1.54
C ILE A 224 3.75 -18.65 2.23
#